data_AF-A0A9W9JDR2-F1
#
_entry.id   AF-A0A9W9JDR2-F1
#
_cell.length_a   1.000
_cell.length_b   1.000
_cell.length_c   1.000
_cell.angle_alpha   90.00
_cell.angle_beta   90.00
_cell.angle_gamma   90.00
#
_symmetry.space_group_name_H-M   'P 1'
#
loop_
_entity.id
_entity.type
_entity.pdbx_description
1 polymer ?
#
loop_
_entity_poly.entity_id
_entity_poly.type
_entity_poly.pdbx_seq_one_letter_code
_entity_poly.pdbx_strand_id
1 'polypeptide(L)'
;MEKLPIHSGDAQDGPDPNGAPSKSRRDRSIPPHRIVIAVGFLICYYLLIKLSPRISLWPACGTHDAPGSADSDTSRNSFTPDSPDQTWQEYNKQLQADQESLRDTHRADTKVPLEAHIMSKCPDAQTCLQKLVLPAMEQISDKVNFQLSFIASVTNDSSEIKCMHGPGECIGDMLLLCAANLPFHPTADESLLPKTYPRTPIIRSLGFANCLINDYERIPERELVHQCALEHGIDFDSLNKCASQENDEPDSGENGGPLPSGLALLRNSALRSSSLGAEISCTVRLDEKVWCIHDSGEWRDCADGGSNPQVLADEVNRLWEERN
;
A
#
# COMPACT_ATOMS: atom_id res chain seq x y z
N MET A 1 -18.30 59.82 -17.48
CA MET A 1 -17.35 58.74 -17.16
C MET A 1 -18.12 57.43 -17.25
N GLU A 2 -17.89 56.49 -18.13
CA GLU A 2 -17.19 56.39 -19.41
C GLU A 2 -17.80 55.08 -19.99
N LYS A 3 -18.47 55.15 -21.13
CA LYS A 3 -19.06 53.98 -21.82
C LYS A 3 -18.38 53.89 -23.18
N LEU A 4 -17.67 52.81 -23.48
CA LEU A 4 -17.23 52.39 -24.81
C LEU A 4 -16.77 50.90 -24.73
N PRO A 5 -16.76 50.11 -25.82
CA PRO A 5 -17.87 49.90 -26.75
C PRO A 5 -18.07 48.43 -27.18
N ILE A 6 -19.26 48.15 -27.69
CA ILE A 6 -19.60 47.03 -28.56
C ILE A 6 -19.07 47.34 -29.97
N HIS A 7 -18.44 46.37 -30.63
CA HIS A 7 -18.24 46.40 -32.08
C HIS A 7 -18.76 45.10 -32.70
N SER A 8 -19.78 45.26 -33.52
CA SER A 8 -20.26 44.33 -34.55
C SER A 8 -19.56 44.64 -35.89
N GLY A 9 -19.46 43.64 -36.76
CA GLY A 9 -19.01 43.80 -38.16
C GLY A 9 -18.59 42.47 -38.80
N ASP A 10 -19.46 41.95 -39.66
CA ASP A 10 -19.42 40.66 -40.38
C ASP A 10 -18.34 40.55 -41.46
N ALA A 11 -17.93 39.32 -41.80
CA ALA A 11 -18.01 38.78 -43.18
C ALA A 11 -17.41 37.35 -43.27
N GLN A 12 -18.12 36.52 -44.02
CA GLN A 12 -17.87 35.11 -44.33
C GLN A 12 -16.64 34.92 -45.25
N ASP A 13 -15.92 33.81 -45.08
CA ASP A 13 -15.35 33.07 -46.21
C ASP A 13 -15.34 31.56 -45.90
N GLY A 14 -15.85 30.78 -46.85
CA GLY A 14 -15.93 29.32 -46.81
C GLY A 14 -14.63 28.63 -47.24
N PRO A 15 -14.59 27.28 -47.25
CA PRO A 15 -13.36 26.51 -47.06
C PRO A 15 -12.68 26.11 -48.38
N ASP A 16 -11.36 25.94 -48.35
CA ASP A 16 -10.61 25.18 -49.37
C ASP A 16 -9.60 24.24 -48.67
N PRO A 17 -9.44 22.98 -49.13
CA PRO A 17 -8.74 21.90 -48.45
C PRO A 17 -7.28 21.78 -48.92
N ASN A 18 -6.48 21.03 -48.16
CA ASN A 18 -5.10 20.61 -48.44
C ASN A 18 -4.01 21.70 -48.32
N GLY A 19 -3.31 21.67 -47.18
CA GLY A 19 -2.04 22.39 -47.02
C GLY A 19 -1.43 22.18 -45.64
N ALA A 20 -0.77 21.05 -45.42
CA ALA A 20 0.07 20.84 -44.24
C ALA A 20 1.44 21.54 -44.45
N PRO A 21 1.93 22.37 -43.51
CA PRO A 21 3.32 22.81 -43.53
C PRO A 21 4.18 21.89 -42.65
N SER A 22 5.29 21.41 -43.22
CA SER A 22 6.31 20.61 -42.55
C SER A 22 7.05 21.42 -41.49
N LYS A 23 7.14 20.89 -40.26
CA LYS A 23 7.96 21.48 -39.20
C LYS A 23 9.42 21.09 -39.42
N SER A 24 10.26 22.07 -39.71
CA SER A 24 11.72 21.87 -39.79
C SER A 24 12.31 21.57 -38.41
N ARG A 25 13.10 20.50 -38.37
CA ARG A 25 13.85 20.03 -37.20
C ARG A 25 14.97 21.03 -36.90
N ARG A 26 14.81 21.82 -35.84
CA ARG A 26 15.86 22.70 -35.32
C ARG A 26 16.93 21.84 -34.64
N ASP A 27 18.10 21.77 -35.27
CA ASP A 27 19.31 21.17 -34.73
C ASP A 27 19.79 22.01 -33.52
N ARG A 28 19.82 21.41 -32.33
CA ARG A 28 20.28 22.07 -31.10
C ARG A 28 21.76 21.76 -30.91
N SER A 29 22.62 22.61 -31.48
CA SER A 29 24.03 22.64 -31.11
C SER A 29 24.18 23.17 -29.68
N ILE A 30 24.85 22.38 -28.82
CA ILE A 30 25.13 22.76 -27.43
C ILE A 30 26.26 23.81 -27.44
N PRO A 31 26.08 24.99 -26.83
CA PRO A 31 27.11 26.02 -26.84
C PRO A 31 28.36 25.55 -26.07
N PRO A 32 29.58 25.80 -26.59
CA PRO A 32 30.82 25.22 -26.08
C PRO A 32 31.12 25.56 -24.61
N HIS A 33 30.55 26.65 -24.08
CA HIS A 33 30.73 27.03 -22.67
C HIS A 33 30.16 26.01 -21.68
N ARG A 34 29.10 25.26 -22.04
CA ARG A 34 28.47 24.27 -21.16
C ARG A 34 29.33 23.01 -20.99
N ILE A 35 30.10 22.65 -22.02
CA ILE A 35 31.02 21.52 -21.98
C ILE A 35 32.21 21.86 -21.08
N VAL A 36 32.73 23.09 -21.15
CA VAL A 36 33.86 23.53 -20.31
C VAL A 36 33.51 23.51 -18.82
N ILE A 37 32.29 23.93 -18.46
CA ILE A 37 31.82 23.90 -17.07
C ILE A 37 31.70 22.46 -16.56
N ALA A 38 31.09 21.56 -17.34
CA ALA A 38 30.92 20.15 -16.95
C ALA A 38 32.27 19.43 -16.75
N VAL A 39 33.25 19.68 -17.63
CA VAL A 39 34.59 19.11 -17.51
C VAL A 39 35.34 19.68 -16.29
N GLY A 40 35.16 20.97 -15.98
CA GLY A 40 35.73 21.59 -14.79
C GLY A 40 35.24 20.96 -13.48
N PHE A 41 33.94 20.67 -13.38
CA PHE A 41 33.37 20.00 -12.20
C PHE A 41 33.90 18.57 -12.03
N LEU A 42 34.03 17.81 -13.13
CA LEU A 42 34.56 16.44 -13.08
C LEU A 42 36.04 16.40 -12.64
N ILE A 43 36.86 17.34 -13.11
CA ILE A 43 38.27 17.43 -12.70
C ILE A 43 38.38 17.83 -11.22
N CYS A 44 37.58 18.79 -10.77
CA CYS A 44 37.56 19.22 -9.37
C CYS A 44 37.12 18.07 -8.44
N TYR A 45 36.06 17.34 -8.80
CA TYR A 45 35.59 16.16 -8.07
C TYR A 45 36.65 15.06 -7.99
N TYR A 46 37.35 14.79 -9.10
CA TYR A 46 38.41 13.77 -9.13
C TYR A 46 39.62 14.15 -8.24
N LEU A 47 39.94 15.45 -8.15
CA LEU A 47 41.01 15.94 -7.27
C LEU A 47 40.62 15.87 -5.79
N LEU A 48 39.35 16.11 -5.45
CA LEU A 48 38.85 16.01 -4.07
C LEU A 48 38.84 14.56 -3.55
N ILE A 49 38.58 13.58 -4.41
CA ILE A 49 38.63 12.15 -4.02
C ILE A 49 40.07 11.68 -3.77
N LYS A 50 41.05 12.21 -4.50
CA LYS A 50 42.45 11.75 -4.39
C LYS A 50 43.24 12.37 -3.23
N LEU A 51 42.75 13.43 -2.58
CA LEU A 51 43.45 14.10 -1.48
C LEU A 51 42.99 13.72 -0.07
N SER A 52 42.07 12.76 0.09
CA SER A 52 41.66 12.28 1.42
C SER A 52 42.60 11.18 1.92
N PRO A 53 43.44 11.42 2.95
CA PRO A 53 44.23 10.35 3.55
C PRO A 53 43.30 9.35 4.25
N ARG A 54 43.44 8.06 3.91
CA ARG A 54 42.75 6.95 4.58
C ARG A 54 43.18 6.89 6.04
N ILE A 55 42.31 7.31 6.95
CA ILE A 55 42.46 7.07 8.38
C ILE A 55 41.93 5.67 8.66
N SER A 56 42.85 4.72 8.75
CA SER A 56 42.63 3.38 9.30
C SER A 56 42.71 3.44 10.82
N LEU A 57 41.59 3.30 11.52
CA LEU A 57 41.57 2.92 12.93
C LEU A 57 40.66 1.71 13.13
N TRP A 58 41.28 0.54 13.19
CA TRP A 58 40.84 -0.56 14.05
C TRP A 58 41.46 -0.36 15.44
N PRO A 59 40.71 -0.67 16.50
CA PRO A 59 41.26 -1.43 17.62
C PRO A 59 40.45 -2.74 17.75
N ALA A 60 41.08 -3.89 17.57
CA ALA A 60 41.87 -4.61 18.58
C ALA A 60 40.99 -5.15 19.72
N CYS A 61 40.85 -6.48 19.68
CA CYS A 61 40.23 -7.36 20.65
C CYS A 61 40.83 -7.16 22.06
N GLY A 62 39.97 -7.03 23.07
CA GLY A 62 40.36 -6.98 24.48
C GLY A 62 39.53 -7.98 25.28
N THR A 63 40.18 -9.04 25.74
CA THR A 63 39.69 -10.01 26.72
C THR A 63 39.55 -9.35 28.08
N HIS A 64 38.36 -9.42 28.70
CA HIS A 64 38.20 -9.15 30.13
C HIS A 64 37.34 -10.22 30.79
N ASP A 65 37.96 -10.85 31.78
CA ASP A 65 37.41 -11.83 32.71
C ASP A 65 36.21 -11.31 33.49
N ALA A 66 35.27 -12.21 33.75
CA ALA A 66 34.15 -12.02 34.65
C ALA A 66 34.57 -12.05 36.12
N PRO A 67 33.87 -11.28 36.98
CA PRO A 67 33.58 -11.79 38.31
C PRO A 67 32.11 -11.59 38.69
N GLY A 68 31.60 -12.56 39.47
CA GLY A 68 30.78 -12.23 40.63
C GLY A 68 29.27 -12.17 40.41
N SER A 69 28.63 -13.28 40.76
CA SER A 69 27.25 -13.46 41.20
C SER A 69 26.75 -12.49 42.28
N ALA A 70 25.43 -12.22 42.25
CA ALA A 70 24.47 -11.82 43.32
C ALA A 70 23.58 -10.66 42.82
N ASP A 71 22.25 -10.60 42.96
CA ASP A 71 21.28 -11.52 43.53
C ASP A 71 19.90 -11.28 42.88
N SER A 72 19.10 -12.34 42.98
CA SER A 72 17.67 -12.50 42.72
C SER A 72 16.73 -11.37 43.17
N ASP A 73 15.67 -11.15 42.39
CA ASP A 73 14.33 -11.08 42.99
C ASP A 73 13.28 -11.65 42.03
N THR A 74 12.89 -12.90 42.27
CA THR A 74 11.66 -13.48 41.69
C THR A 74 10.98 -14.24 42.80
N SER A 75 9.84 -13.71 43.24
CA SER A 75 8.87 -14.35 44.12
C SER A 75 8.46 -15.70 43.52
N ARG A 76 9.17 -16.76 43.89
CA ARG A 76 8.83 -18.14 43.60
C ARG A 76 8.19 -18.70 44.87
N ASN A 77 6.85 -18.82 44.85
CA ASN A 77 6.12 -19.52 45.90
C ASN A 77 6.69 -20.95 46.00
N SER A 78 7.33 -21.23 47.13
CA SER A 78 7.85 -22.54 47.49
C SER A 78 6.68 -23.47 47.84
N PHE A 79 6.38 -24.39 46.93
CA PHE A 79 5.47 -25.52 47.17
C PHE A 79 6.31 -26.77 47.45
N THR A 80 6.21 -27.33 48.65
CA THR A 80 6.86 -28.59 49.03
C THR A 80 5.94 -29.76 48.67
N PRO A 81 6.40 -30.76 47.88
CA PRO A 81 5.55 -31.86 47.44
C PRO A 81 5.52 -33.02 48.44
N ASP A 82 4.33 -33.33 48.96
CA ASP A 82 4.01 -34.66 49.45
C ASP A 82 3.53 -35.49 48.25
N SER A 83 4.27 -36.56 47.91
CA SER A 83 3.98 -37.57 46.86
C SER A 83 4.44 -37.23 45.42
N PRO A 84 5.50 -37.89 44.91
CA PRO A 84 6.09 -37.58 43.59
C PRO A 84 5.31 -38.03 42.36
N ASP A 85 4.31 -38.91 42.48
CA ASP A 85 3.77 -39.64 41.32
C ASP A 85 2.50 -38.99 40.71
N GLN A 86 1.70 -38.30 41.52
CA GLN A 86 0.49 -37.59 41.04
C GLN A 86 0.82 -36.27 40.36
N THR A 87 1.88 -35.60 40.79
CA THR A 87 2.31 -34.28 40.29
C THR A 87 2.81 -34.31 38.86
N TRP A 88 3.47 -35.41 38.43
CA TRP A 88 3.94 -35.53 37.05
C TRP A 88 2.81 -35.77 36.06
N GLN A 89 1.76 -36.48 36.46
CA GLN A 89 0.60 -36.72 35.60
C GLN A 89 -0.22 -35.42 35.39
N GLU A 90 -0.45 -34.64 36.45
CA GLU A 90 -1.14 -33.34 36.33
C GLU A 90 -0.31 -32.30 35.58
N TYR A 91 1.01 -32.26 35.80
CA TYR A 91 1.92 -31.39 35.05
C TYR A 91 1.93 -31.73 33.55
N ASN A 92 2.01 -33.02 33.19
CA ASN A 92 1.96 -33.46 31.80
C ASN A 92 0.59 -33.19 31.16
N LYS A 93 -0.50 -33.29 31.93
CA LYS A 93 -1.85 -32.97 31.46
C LYS A 93 -2.02 -31.47 31.19
N GLN A 94 -1.45 -30.61 32.05
CA GLN A 94 -1.44 -29.17 31.84
C GLN A 94 -0.59 -28.79 30.61
N LEU A 95 0.60 -29.38 30.46
CA LEU A 95 1.44 -29.18 29.28
C LEU A 95 0.76 -29.64 27.99
N GLN A 96 0.01 -30.74 28.03
CA GLN A 96 -0.76 -31.22 26.88
C GLN A 96 -1.92 -30.29 26.54
N ALA A 97 -2.66 -29.79 27.54
CA ALA A 97 -3.74 -28.82 27.34
C ALA A 97 -3.20 -27.47 26.82
N ASP A 98 -2.05 -27.02 27.34
CA ASP A 98 -1.38 -25.82 26.85
C ASP A 98 -0.83 -26.04 25.44
N GLN A 99 -0.32 -27.23 25.11
CA GLN A 99 0.10 -27.58 23.74
C GLN A 99 -1.06 -27.75 22.77
N GLU A 100 -2.23 -28.22 23.21
CA GLU A 100 -3.45 -28.27 22.39
C GLU A 100 -4.00 -26.86 22.17
N SER A 101 -4.05 -26.02 23.21
CA SER A 101 -4.40 -24.60 23.10
C SER A 101 -3.44 -23.82 22.18
N LEU A 102 -2.14 -24.11 22.27
CA LEU A 102 -1.10 -23.56 21.39
C LEU A 102 -1.16 -24.14 19.98
N ARG A 103 -1.64 -25.36 19.78
CA ARG A 103 -1.87 -25.93 18.43
C ARG A 103 -3.13 -25.39 17.78
N ASP A 104 -4.17 -25.13 18.56
CA ASP A 104 -5.43 -24.52 18.10
C ASP A 104 -5.21 -23.05 17.72
N THR A 105 -4.35 -22.33 18.45
CA THR A 105 -3.89 -20.98 18.07
C THR A 105 -2.82 -20.97 16.97
N HIS A 106 -2.32 -22.13 16.54
CA HIS A 106 -1.26 -22.25 15.53
C HIS A 106 -1.70 -23.06 14.30
N ARG A 107 -2.98 -23.39 14.16
CA ARG A 107 -3.58 -23.47 12.84
C ARG A 107 -3.65 -22.03 12.37
N ALA A 108 -2.71 -21.61 11.53
CA ALA A 108 -2.81 -20.32 10.88
C ALA A 108 -4.12 -20.33 10.09
N ASP A 109 -5.16 -19.74 10.68
CA ASP A 109 -6.47 -19.55 10.06
C ASP A 109 -6.22 -19.09 8.63
N THR A 110 -6.51 -19.95 7.66
CA THR A 110 -6.18 -19.66 6.27
C THR A 110 -7.28 -18.75 5.74
N LYS A 111 -7.11 -17.45 5.99
CA LYS A 111 -8.06 -16.42 5.58
C LYS A 111 -8.34 -16.51 4.08
N VAL A 112 -9.57 -16.24 3.69
CA VAL A 112 -10.01 -16.30 2.29
C VAL A 112 -9.46 -15.07 1.53
N PRO A 113 -8.75 -15.24 0.40
CA PRO A 113 -8.31 -14.13 -0.42
C PRO A 113 -9.50 -13.35 -0.98
N LEU A 114 -9.54 -12.05 -0.70
CA LEU A 114 -10.52 -11.13 -1.25
C LEU A 114 -9.79 -9.87 -1.74
N GLU A 115 -9.97 -9.52 -3.01
CA GLU A 115 -9.23 -8.41 -3.62
C GLU A 115 -10.15 -7.57 -4.48
N ALA A 116 -10.05 -6.25 -4.38
CA ALA A 116 -10.73 -5.34 -5.30
C ALA A 116 -9.69 -4.54 -6.09
N HIS A 117 -9.78 -4.62 -7.41
CA HIS A 117 -8.96 -3.85 -8.35
C HIS A 117 -9.72 -2.59 -8.75
N ILE A 118 -9.17 -1.43 -8.40
CA ILE A 118 -9.84 -0.15 -8.52
C ILE A 118 -8.90 0.93 -9.06
N MET A 119 -9.45 2.10 -9.33
CA MET A 119 -8.69 3.34 -9.47
C MET A 119 -9.34 4.41 -8.59
N SER A 120 -8.54 5.23 -7.91
CA SER A 120 -9.03 6.17 -6.90
C SER A 120 -9.97 7.24 -7.43
N LYS A 121 -9.89 7.61 -8.72
CA LYS A 121 -10.77 8.61 -9.36
C LYS A 121 -11.90 8.00 -10.19
N CYS A 122 -12.13 6.69 -10.09
CA CYS A 122 -13.15 6.00 -10.85
C CYS A 122 -14.51 6.01 -10.11
N PRO A 123 -15.61 6.50 -10.72
CA PRO A 123 -16.94 6.47 -10.10
C PRO A 123 -17.47 5.04 -9.87
N ASP A 124 -17.08 4.09 -10.72
CA ASP A 124 -17.44 2.69 -10.54
C ASP A 124 -16.76 2.07 -9.31
N ALA A 125 -15.54 2.52 -8.96
CA ALA A 125 -14.89 2.11 -7.72
C ALA A 125 -15.67 2.60 -6.48
N GLN A 126 -16.16 3.84 -6.50
CA GLN A 126 -17.00 4.36 -5.42
C GLN A 126 -18.24 3.49 -5.21
N THR A 127 -18.97 3.20 -6.30
CA THR A 127 -20.18 2.36 -6.23
C THR A 127 -19.85 0.96 -5.75
N CYS A 128 -18.81 0.35 -6.30
CA CYS A 128 -18.36 -0.99 -5.94
C CYS A 128 -18.01 -1.11 -4.44
N LEU A 129 -17.24 -0.16 -3.91
CA LEU A 129 -16.88 -0.14 -2.50
C LEU A 129 -18.12 0.01 -1.62
N GLN A 130 -18.99 0.99 -1.93
CA GLN A 130 -20.15 1.31 -1.10
C GLN A 130 -21.28 0.28 -1.14
N LYS A 131 -21.47 -0.39 -2.28
CA LYS A 131 -22.61 -1.28 -2.51
C LYS A 131 -22.28 -2.76 -2.35
N LEU A 132 -21.02 -3.16 -2.50
CA LEU A 132 -20.60 -4.55 -2.44
C LEU A 132 -19.54 -4.80 -1.38
N VAL A 133 -18.38 -4.14 -1.47
CA VAL A 133 -17.22 -4.49 -0.63
C VAL A 133 -17.45 -4.12 0.84
N LEU A 134 -17.79 -2.87 1.15
CA LEU A 134 -17.95 -2.41 2.54
C LEU A 134 -19.07 -3.17 3.28
N PRO A 135 -20.30 -3.31 2.71
CA PRO A 135 -21.36 -4.04 3.41
C PRO A 135 -21.03 -5.53 3.63
N ALA A 136 -20.25 -6.16 2.74
CA ALA A 136 -19.77 -7.52 2.96
C ALA A 136 -18.71 -7.54 4.08
N MET A 137 -17.72 -6.64 4.04
CA MET A 137 -16.63 -6.55 5.00
C MET A 137 -17.09 -6.33 6.45
N GLU A 138 -18.24 -5.72 6.67
CA GLU A 138 -18.88 -5.63 7.99
C GLU A 138 -19.10 -7.01 8.64
N GLN A 139 -19.32 -8.05 7.83
CA GLN A 139 -19.61 -9.41 8.30
C GLN A 139 -18.39 -10.35 8.27
N ILE A 140 -17.43 -10.09 7.37
CA ILE A 140 -16.37 -11.04 7.02
C ILE A 140 -14.95 -10.52 7.23
N SER A 141 -14.76 -9.30 7.75
CA SER A 141 -13.43 -8.68 7.88
C SER A 141 -12.41 -9.52 8.67
N ASP A 142 -12.89 -10.34 9.60
CA ASP A 142 -12.10 -11.27 10.40
C ASP A 142 -11.77 -12.58 9.66
N LYS A 143 -12.39 -12.88 8.53
CA LYS A 143 -12.27 -14.15 7.78
C LYS A 143 -11.48 -14.03 6.48
N VAL A 144 -11.24 -12.81 6.02
CA VAL A 144 -10.57 -12.53 4.74
C VAL A 144 -9.17 -11.96 4.91
N ASN A 145 -8.33 -12.25 3.92
CA ASN A 145 -7.15 -11.44 3.64
C ASN A 145 -7.54 -10.45 2.55
N PHE A 146 -8.00 -9.27 2.97
CA PHE A 146 -8.51 -8.24 2.06
C PHE A 146 -7.39 -7.32 1.56
N GLN A 147 -7.38 -7.03 0.26
CA GLN A 147 -6.48 -6.07 -0.36
C GLN A 147 -7.19 -5.19 -1.40
N LEU A 148 -6.84 -3.90 -1.42
CA LEU A 148 -7.09 -3.03 -2.58
C LEU A 148 -5.86 -3.03 -3.48
N SER A 149 -6.10 -3.27 -4.77
CA SER A 149 -5.10 -3.19 -5.83
C SER A 149 -5.52 -2.16 -6.86
N PHE A 150 -4.53 -1.56 -7.53
CA PHE A 150 -4.72 -0.40 -8.39
C PHE A 150 -4.38 -0.71 -9.82
N ILE A 151 -5.15 -0.11 -10.73
CA ILE A 151 -5.00 -0.29 -12.17
C ILE A 151 -4.29 0.96 -12.72
N ALA A 152 -3.14 0.75 -13.35
CA ALA A 152 -2.45 1.78 -14.08
C ALA A 152 -1.67 1.16 -15.25
N SER A 153 -1.40 1.96 -16.27
CA SER A 153 -0.50 1.57 -17.35
C SER A 153 0.94 1.74 -16.87
N VAL A 154 1.70 0.64 -16.92
CA VAL A 154 3.12 0.58 -16.57
C VAL A 154 3.86 -0.18 -17.66
N THR A 155 5.09 0.23 -17.95
CA THR A 155 5.97 -0.48 -18.89
C THR A 155 7.16 -1.07 -18.15
N ASN A 156 7.68 -2.22 -18.60
CA ASN A 156 8.82 -2.87 -17.94
C ASN A 156 10.14 -2.09 -18.08
N ASP A 157 10.23 -1.20 -19.07
CA ASP A 157 11.42 -0.47 -19.46
C ASP A 157 11.53 0.94 -18.87
N SER A 158 10.52 1.40 -18.12
CA SER A 158 10.53 2.72 -17.48
C SER A 158 9.87 2.67 -16.10
N SER A 159 10.18 3.64 -15.24
CA SER A 159 9.42 3.89 -14.00
C SER A 159 8.14 4.70 -14.23
N GLU A 160 7.79 4.99 -15.49
CA GLU A 160 6.60 5.78 -15.81
C GLU A 160 5.33 4.99 -15.45
N ILE A 161 4.41 5.68 -14.77
CA ILE A 161 3.08 5.19 -14.46
C ILE A 161 2.08 6.17 -15.05
N LYS A 162 1.11 5.63 -15.79
CA LYS A 162 0.02 6.41 -16.36
C LYS A 162 -1.32 5.87 -15.89
N CYS A 163 -2.05 6.70 -15.15
CA CYS A 163 -3.39 6.40 -14.68
C CYS A 163 -4.46 6.97 -15.64
N MET A 164 -5.63 6.34 -15.69
CA MET A 164 -6.67 6.63 -16.69
C MET A 164 -7.30 8.01 -16.47
N HIS A 165 -7.48 8.41 -15.22
CA HIS A 165 -8.09 9.70 -14.85
C HIS A 165 -7.04 10.78 -14.54
N GLY A 166 -5.83 10.62 -15.09
CA GLY A 166 -4.75 11.60 -15.03
C GLY A 166 -3.90 11.55 -13.76
N PRO A 167 -2.99 12.53 -13.56
CA PRO A 167 -1.99 12.48 -12.48
C PRO A 167 -2.60 12.49 -11.07
N GLY A 168 -3.76 13.13 -10.89
CA GLY A 168 -4.45 13.16 -9.60
C GLY A 168 -4.87 11.77 -9.13
N GLU A 169 -5.23 10.88 -10.05
CA GLU A 169 -5.52 9.48 -9.75
C GLU A 169 -4.28 8.74 -9.29
N CYS A 170 -3.16 8.89 -9.98
CA CYS A 170 -1.92 8.23 -9.55
C CYS A 170 -1.54 8.65 -8.12
N ILE A 171 -1.69 9.93 -7.78
CA ILE A 171 -1.45 10.41 -6.41
C ILE A 171 -2.46 9.79 -5.43
N GLY A 172 -3.74 9.72 -5.80
CA GLY A 172 -4.76 9.05 -4.99
C GLY A 172 -4.45 7.58 -4.73
N ASP A 173 -4.09 6.83 -5.77
CA ASP A 173 -3.75 5.41 -5.69
C ASP A 173 -2.53 5.20 -4.77
N MET A 174 -1.50 6.03 -4.91
CA MET A 174 -0.33 6.03 -4.02
C MET A 174 -0.72 6.30 -2.56
N LEU A 175 -1.60 7.27 -2.29
CA LEU A 175 -2.06 7.58 -0.93
C LEU A 175 -2.82 6.40 -0.32
N LEU A 176 -3.70 5.75 -1.07
CA LEU A 176 -4.47 4.59 -0.61
C LEU A 176 -3.56 3.39 -0.32
N LEU A 177 -2.59 3.12 -1.20
CA LEU A 177 -1.59 2.07 -1.00
C LEU A 177 -0.69 2.37 0.20
N CYS A 178 -0.24 3.61 0.35
CA CYS A 178 0.54 4.05 1.50
C CYS A 178 -0.24 3.83 2.79
N ALA A 179 -1.49 4.30 2.87
CA ALA A 179 -2.33 4.14 4.06
C ALA A 179 -2.49 2.66 4.47
N ALA A 180 -2.60 1.74 3.51
CA ALA A 180 -2.65 0.30 3.78
C ALA A 180 -1.31 -0.30 4.23
N ASN A 181 -0.18 0.36 3.95
CA ASN A 181 1.16 -0.18 4.17
C ASN A 181 1.99 0.53 5.25
N LEU A 182 1.49 1.63 5.82
CA LEU A 182 2.18 2.30 6.93
C LEU A 182 2.34 1.36 8.13
N PRO A 183 3.47 1.42 8.86
CA PRO A 183 3.65 0.71 10.12
C PRO A 183 2.59 1.11 11.13
N PHE A 184 2.07 0.10 11.83
CA PHE A 184 1.10 0.31 12.89
C PHE A 184 1.65 -0.25 14.20
N HIS A 185 2.36 0.60 14.93
CA HIS A 185 2.80 0.27 16.29
C HIS A 185 1.64 0.50 17.25
N PRO A 186 1.16 -0.53 17.95
CA PRO A 186 0.10 -0.34 18.91
C PRO A 186 0.59 0.49 20.10
N THR A 187 -0.28 1.34 20.62
CA THR A 187 0.01 2.21 21.78
C THR A 187 -0.21 1.50 23.13
N ALA A 188 -0.55 0.21 23.14
CA ALA A 188 -0.85 -0.58 24.34
C ALA A 188 -0.04 -1.88 24.36
N ASP A 189 0.14 -2.43 25.57
CA ASP A 189 0.94 -3.61 25.93
C ASP A 189 1.12 -4.60 24.77
N GLU A 190 2.33 -4.58 24.22
CA GLU A 190 2.79 -5.34 23.06
C GLU A 190 2.54 -6.86 23.21
N SER A 191 2.35 -7.33 24.45
CA SER A 191 2.05 -8.73 24.79
C SER A 191 0.62 -9.18 24.47
N LEU A 192 -0.33 -8.26 24.30
CA LEU A 192 -1.74 -8.57 24.04
C LEU A 192 -2.10 -8.56 22.55
N LEU A 193 -1.16 -8.20 21.68
CA LEU A 193 -1.44 -8.01 20.27
C LEU A 193 -0.83 -9.14 19.46
N PRO A 194 -1.58 -9.68 18.47
CA PRO A 194 -1.04 -10.63 17.52
C PRO A 194 0.30 -10.13 16.97
N LYS A 195 1.32 -10.99 16.98
CA LYS A 195 2.67 -10.71 16.43
C LYS A 195 2.64 -10.31 14.93
N THR A 196 1.48 -10.37 14.30
CA THR A 196 1.18 -10.17 12.89
C THR A 196 0.74 -8.76 12.50
N TYR A 197 0.98 -7.71 13.29
CA TYR A 197 0.68 -6.33 12.87
C TYR A 197 1.91 -5.52 12.45
N PRO A 198 2.47 -5.75 11.25
CA PRO A 198 3.49 -4.87 10.69
C PRO A 198 2.90 -3.66 9.92
N ARG A 199 1.56 -3.54 9.76
CA ARG A 199 0.92 -2.48 8.94
C ARG A 199 -0.45 -2.03 9.46
N THR A 200 -0.98 -0.92 8.92
CA THR A 200 -2.31 -0.36 9.22
C THR A 200 -3.44 -1.40 9.15
N PRO A 201 -4.29 -1.51 10.19
CA PRO A 201 -5.44 -2.42 10.18
C PRO A 201 -6.41 -2.14 9.02
N ILE A 202 -6.97 -3.20 8.44
CA ILE A 202 -7.91 -3.13 7.30
C ILE A 202 -9.07 -2.16 7.57
N ILE A 203 -9.65 -2.17 8.77
CA ILE A 203 -10.75 -1.27 9.14
C ILE A 203 -10.35 0.21 8.95
N ARG A 204 -9.11 0.58 9.27
CA ARG A 204 -8.62 1.96 9.11
C ARG A 204 -8.27 2.29 7.67
N SER A 205 -7.53 1.42 6.99
CA SER A 205 -7.11 1.68 5.61
C SER A 205 -8.28 1.62 4.62
N LEU A 206 -9.21 0.68 4.78
CA LEU A 206 -10.44 0.60 3.97
C LEU A 206 -11.42 1.75 4.30
N GLY A 207 -11.50 2.15 5.57
CA GLY A 207 -12.25 3.35 5.96
C GLY A 207 -11.69 4.61 5.27
N PHE A 208 -10.39 4.83 5.36
CA PHE A 208 -9.69 5.90 4.65
C PHE A 208 -9.94 5.86 3.15
N ALA A 209 -9.89 4.67 2.54
CA ALA A 209 -10.17 4.49 1.12
C ALA A 209 -11.59 4.89 0.75
N ASN A 210 -12.59 4.44 1.52
CA ASN A 210 -13.97 4.84 1.29
C ASN A 210 -14.18 6.35 1.44
N CYS A 211 -13.62 6.98 2.48
CA CYS A 211 -13.72 8.42 2.69
C CYS A 211 -13.15 9.20 1.48
N LEU A 212 -11.94 8.82 1.02
CA LEU A 212 -11.27 9.51 -0.06
C LEU A 212 -11.99 9.31 -1.40
N ILE A 213 -12.39 8.08 -1.72
CA ILE A 213 -13.09 7.74 -2.98
C ILE A 213 -14.53 8.27 -2.98
N ASN A 214 -15.15 8.53 -1.83
CA ASN A 214 -16.47 9.15 -1.80
C ASN A 214 -16.48 10.58 -2.38
N ASP A 215 -15.33 11.26 -2.39
CA ASP A 215 -15.14 12.58 -2.99
C ASP A 215 -14.03 12.53 -4.05
N TYR A 216 -14.08 11.49 -4.89
CA TYR A 216 -13.01 11.13 -5.82
C TYR A 216 -12.61 12.27 -6.78
N GLU A 217 -13.53 13.16 -7.12
CA GLU A 217 -13.28 14.31 -8.00
C GLU A 217 -12.23 15.26 -7.42
N ARG A 218 -12.22 15.40 -6.10
CA ARG A 218 -11.34 16.29 -5.34
C ARG A 218 -9.98 15.67 -5.01
N ILE A 219 -9.75 14.39 -5.29
CA ILE A 219 -8.42 13.77 -5.14
C ILE A 219 -7.41 14.46 -6.09
N PRO A 220 -6.22 14.92 -5.63
CA PRO A 220 -5.61 14.69 -4.32
C PRO A 220 -5.53 15.97 -3.45
N GLU A 221 -6.62 16.74 -3.35
CA GLU A 221 -6.68 17.94 -2.52
C GLU A 221 -6.24 17.63 -1.07
N ARG A 222 -5.24 18.38 -0.59
CA ARG A 222 -4.63 18.17 0.72
C ARG A 222 -5.67 18.16 1.86
N GLU A 223 -6.65 19.06 1.80
CA GLU A 223 -7.69 19.17 2.83
C GLU A 223 -8.53 17.89 2.93
N LEU A 224 -8.97 17.33 1.79
CA LEU A 224 -9.71 16.07 1.74
C LEU A 224 -8.87 14.92 2.33
N VAL A 225 -7.61 14.79 1.89
CA VAL A 225 -6.71 13.73 2.36
C VAL A 225 -6.47 13.83 3.85
N HIS A 226 -6.24 15.05 4.37
CA HIS A 226 -6.02 15.29 5.79
C HIS A 226 -7.25 14.97 6.64
N GLN A 227 -8.43 15.37 6.20
CA GLN A 227 -9.70 15.07 6.90
C GLN A 227 -9.95 13.56 6.98
N CYS A 228 -9.85 12.84 5.84
CA CYS A 228 -10.02 11.39 5.83
C CYS A 228 -8.95 10.66 6.65
N ALA A 229 -7.70 11.13 6.62
CA ALA A 229 -6.63 10.55 7.43
C ALA A 229 -6.91 10.70 8.93
N LEU A 230 -7.34 11.89 9.36
CA LEU A 230 -7.72 12.16 10.74
C LEU A 230 -8.90 11.29 11.19
N GLU A 231 -9.95 11.19 10.38
CA GLU A 231 -11.16 10.41 10.68
C GLU A 231 -10.86 8.92 10.93
N HIS A 232 -9.94 8.35 10.15
CA HIS A 232 -9.59 6.93 10.22
C HIS A 232 -8.29 6.64 10.97
N GLY A 233 -7.72 7.64 11.66
CA GLY A 233 -6.52 7.46 12.47
C GLY A 233 -5.30 7.02 11.67
N ILE A 234 -5.14 7.57 10.47
CA ILE A 234 -3.96 7.46 9.62
C ILE A 234 -3.06 8.67 9.88
N ASP A 235 -1.78 8.44 10.20
CA ASP A 235 -0.84 9.54 10.42
C ASP A 235 -0.56 10.27 9.10
N PHE A 236 -1.01 11.53 9.02
CA PHE A 236 -0.95 12.31 7.78
C PHE A 236 0.49 12.58 7.34
N ASP A 237 1.41 12.81 8.28
CA ASP A 237 2.81 13.09 7.94
C ASP A 237 3.51 11.86 7.38
N SER A 238 3.30 10.68 7.98
CA SER A 238 3.79 9.40 7.46
C SER A 238 3.17 9.07 6.10
N LEU A 239 1.88 9.33 5.92
CA LEU A 239 1.18 9.16 4.65
C LEU A 239 1.79 10.05 3.56
N ASN A 240 1.95 11.34 3.84
CA ASN A 240 2.54 12.30 2.92
C ASN A 240 4.01 11.95 2.59
N LYS A 241 4.77 11.48 3.57
CA LYS A 241 6.14 11.01 3.37
C LYS A 241 6.19 9.79 2.44
N CYS A 242 5.34 8.78 2.69
CA CYS A 242 5.25 7.60 1.82
C CYS A 242 4.87 7.96 0.38
N ALA A 243 3.92 8.88 0.18
CA ALA A 243 3.47 9.27 -1.15
C ALA A 243 4.45 10.20 -1.91
N SER A 244 5.41 10.83 -1.22
CA SER A 244 6.34 11.82 -1.81
C SER A 244 7.81 11.39 -1.86
N GLN A 245 8.17 10.26 -1.24
CA GLN A 245 9.54 9.76 -1.28
C GLN A 245 9.92 9.23 -2.67
N GLU A 246 11.14 9.56 -3.12
CA GLU A 246 11.68 9.23 -4.45
C GLU A 246 12.46 7.90 -4.50
N ASN A 247 12.49 7.14 -3.40
CA ASN A 247 13.21 5.87 -3.32
C ASN A 247 12.44 4.76 -4.05
N ASP A 248 12.73 4.61 -5.34
CA ASP A 248 12.16 3.55 -6.20
C ASP A 248 12.96 2.24 -6.16
N GLU A 249 13.98 2.13 -5.30
CA GLU A 249 14.76 0.90 -5.17
C GLU A 249 13.87 -0.22 -4.60
N PRO A 250 13.69 -1.34 -5.33
CA PRO A 250 12.93 -2.48 -4.84
C PRO A 250 13.69 -3.08 -3.66
N ASP A 251 13.14 -2.94 -2.45
CA ASP A 251 13.76 -3.50 -1.25
C ASP A 251 13.93 -5.02 -1.42
N SER A 252 15.19 -5.46 -1.47
CA SER A 252 15.56 -6.86 -1.27
C SER A 252 15.27 -7.15 0.20
N GLY A 253 14.05 -7.60 0.50
CA GLY A 253 13.46 -7.73 1.85
C GLY A 253 14.17 -8.68 2.83
N GLU A 254 15.50 -8.70 2.87
CA GLU A 254 16.30 -9.50 3.79
C GLU A 254 16.63 -8.76 5.09
N ASN A 255 16.49 -7.43 5.20
CA ASN A 255 17.03 -6.68 6.36
C ASN A 255 16.15 -5.56 6.95
N GLY A 256 14.81 -5.64 6.84
CA GLY A 256 13.94 -4.61 7.43
C GLY A 256 14.23 -3.21 6.85
N GLY A 257 14.36 -3.15 5.52
CA GLY A 257 14.67 -1.92 4.79
C GLY A 257 13.57 -0.85 4.90
N PRO A 258 13.83 0.35 4.34
CA PRO A 258 12.85 1.44 4.35
C PRO A 258 11.53 1.02 3.71
N LEU A 259 10.41 1.57 4.23
CA LEU A 259 9.08 1.38 3.60
C LEU A 259 9.14 1.69 2.10
N PRO A 260 8.51 0.87 1.23
CA PRO A 260 8.43 1.15 -0.20
C PRO A 260 7.78 2.51 -0.48
N SER A 261 8.28 3.23 -1.49
CA SER A 261 7.65 4.48 -1.94
C SER A 261 6.22 4.25 -2.42
N GLY A 262 5.38 5.28 -2.34
CA GLY A 262 4.05 5.26 -2.95
C GLY A 262 4.14 4.89 -4.44
N LEU A 263 5.16 5.40 -5.14
CA LEU A 263 5.40 5.08 -6.55
C LEU A 263 5.73 3.60 -6.76
N ALA A 264 6.61 3.01 -5.94
CA ALA A 264 6.93 1.58 -5.98
C ALA A 264 5.71 0.71 -5.64
N LEU A 265 4.92 1.11 -4.63
CA LEU A 265 3.68 0.43 -4.28
C LEU A 265 2.69 0.45 -5.45
N LEU A 266 2.48 1.60 -6.08
CA LEU A 266 1.57 1.74 -7.22
C LEU A 266 2.05 0.91 -8.41
N ARG A 267 3.34 0.92 -8.71
CA ARG A 267 3.91 0.11 -9.78
C ARG A 267 3.68 -1.38 -9.55
N ASN A 268 3.98 -1.86 -8.34
CA ASN A 268 3.77 -3.26 -7.96
C ASN A 268 2.29 -3.65 -8.04
N SER A 269 1.40 -2.76 -7.59
CA SER A 269 -0.04 -2.97 -7.64
C SER A 269 -0.56 -3.02 -9.08
N ALA A 270 -0.10 -2.12 -9.95
CA ALA A 270 -0.45 -2.09 -11.37
C ALA A 270 0.02 -3.35 -12.11
N LEU A 271 1.26 -3.79 -11.88
CA LEU A 271 1.80 -5.05 -12.42
C LEU A 271 0.97 -6.25 -11.97
N ARG A 272 0.58 -6.30 -10.68
CA ARG A 272 -0.29 -7.34 -10.15
C ARG A 272 -1.65 -7.34 -10.85
N SER A 273 -2.35 -6.20 -10.91
CA SER A 273 -3.64 -6.08 -11.59
C SER A 273 -3.56 -6.55 -13.04
N SER A 274 -2.54 -6.11 -13.77
CA SER A 274 -2.31 -6.54 -15.16
C SER A 274 -2.04 -8.04 -15.27
N SER A 275 -1.20 -8.62 -14.41
CA SER A 275 -0.90 -10.07 -14.42
C SER A 275 -2.10 -10.96 -14.14
N LEU A 276 -3.11 -10.42 -13.44
CA LEU A 276 -4.36 -11.11 -13.09
C LEU A 276 -5.50 -10.82 -14.10
N GLY A 277 -5.23 -10.04 -15.15
CA GLY A 277 -6.22 -9.64 -16.15
C GLY A 277 -7.29 -8.68 -15.63
N ALA A 278 -7.03 -8.00 -14.50
CA ALA A 278 -7.95 -7.02 -13.93
C ALA A 278 -7.70 -5.64 -14.54
N GLU A 279 -8.33 -5.38 -15.68
CA GLU A 279 -8.17 -4.12 -16.46
C GLU A 279 -9.31 -3.11 -16.22
N ILE A 280 -10.37 -3.53 -15.52
CA ILE A 280 -11.58 -2.73 -15.32
C ILE A 280 -11.71 -2.37 -13.83
N SER A 281 -11.84 -1.08 -13.53
CA SER A 281 -12.22 -0.60 -12.20
C SER A 281 -13.75 -0.47 -12.18
N CYS A 282 -14.50 -1.19 -11.36
CA CYS A 282 -14.09 -2.07 -10.26
C CYS A 282 -14.16 -3.55 -10.64
N THR A 283 -13.08 -4.31 -10.43
CA THR A 283 -13.08 -5.78 -10.52
C THR A 283 -12.86 -6.38 -9.14
N VAL A 284 -13.88 -7.06 -8.59
CA VAL A 284 -13.78 -7.81 -7.34
C VAL A 284 -13.39 -9.24 -7.64
N ARG A 285 -12.42 -9.77 -6.89
CA ARG A 285 -11.96 -11.15 -6.97
C ARG A 285 -12.11 -11.84 -5.62
N LEU A 286 -12.70 -13.02 -5.64
CA LEU A 286 -12.84 -13.91 -4.48
C LEU A 286 -12.13 -15.21 -4.79
N ASP A 287 -11.26 -15.63 -3.87
CA ASP A 287 -10.47 -16.86 -3.99
C ASP A 287 -9.77 -16.99 -5.35
N GLU A 288 -9.04 -15.93 -5.72
CA GLU A 288 -8.25 -15.85 -6.95
C GLU A 288 -9.07 -15.89 -8.27
N LYS A 289 -10.39 -15.79 -8.19
CA LYS A 289 -11.29 -15.73 -9.35
C LYS A 289 -12.05 -14.42 -9.39
N VAL A 290 -12.39 -13.95 -10.58
CA VAL A 290 -13.29 -12.80 -10.73
C VAL A 290 -14.64 -13.16 -10.12
N TRP A 291 -15.08 -12.35 -9.17
CA TRP A 291 -16.35 -12.50 -8.48
C TRP A 291 -17.44 -11.67 -9.15
N CYS A 292 -17.16 -10.40 -9.45
CA CYS A 292 -18.10 -9.46 -10.04
C CYS A 292 -17.35 -8.20 -10.51
N ILE A 293 -17.82 -7.60 -11.60
CA ILE A 293 -17.27 -6.36 -12.16
C ILE A 293 -18.37 -5.30 -12.15
N HIS A 294 -18.03 -4.09 -11.70
CA HIS A 294 -18.89 -2.92 -11.88
C HIS A 294 -18.20 -1.96 -12.84
N ASP A 295 -18.85 -1.64 -13.95
CA ASP A 295 -18.30 -0.72 -14.94
C ASP A 295 -19.40 -0.05 -15.75
N SER A 296 -19.19 1.22 -16.05
CA SER A 296 -20.15 2.05 -16.77
C SER A 296 -21.52 2.10 -16.07
N GLY A 297 -21.53 2.04 -14.73
CA GLY A 297 -22.77 2.07 -13.94
C GLY A 297 -23.52 0.75 -13.82
N GLU A 298 -22.99 -0.36 -14.35
CA GLU A 298 -23.66 -1.66 -14.36
C GLU A 298 -22.80 -2.77 -13.75
N TRP A 299 -23.45 -3.72 -13.05
CA TRP A 299 -22.84 -4.96 -12.61
C TRP A 299 -22.82 -5.98 -13.75
N ARG A 300 -21.66 -6.55 -14.06
CA ARG A 300 -21.47 -7.56 -15.10
C ARG A 300 -20.43 -8.60 -14.72
N ASP A 301 -20.43 -9.71 -15.45
CA ASP A 301 -19.49 -10.82 -15.25
C ASP A 301 -19.42 -11.29 -13.79
N CYS A 302 -20.59 -11.33 -13.14
CA CYS A 302 -20.73 -11.70 -11.73
C CYS A 302 -21.09 -13.17 -11.58
N ALA A 303 -20.63 -13.77 -10.47
CA ALA A 303 -21.22 -14.99 -9.95
C ALA A 303 -22.75 -14.82 -9.76
N ASP A 304 -23.48 -15.93 -9.64
CA ASP A 304 -24.93 -15.89 -9.45
C ASP A 304 -25.29 -15.07 -8.21
N GLY A 305 -25.92 -13.91 -8.41
CA GLY A 305 -26.25 -12.97 -7.34
C GLY A 305 -25.03 -12.22 -6.76
N GLY A 306 -23.86 -12.28 -7.39
CA GLY A 306 -22.59 -11.76 -6.87
C GLY A 306 -22.51 -10.24 -6.69
N SER A 307 -23.43 -9.49 -7.27
CA SER A 307 -23.59 -8.05 -6.99
C SER A 307 -24.26 -7.75 -5.65
N ASN A 308 -24.79 -8.78 -4.96
CA ASN A 308 -25.37 -8.66 -3.63
C ASN A 308 -24.28 -8.92 -2.55
N PRO A 309 -24.05 -7.97 -1.62
CA PRO A 309 -23.05 -8.14 -0.56
C PRO A 309 -23.31 -9.32 0.37
N GLN A 310 -24.57 -9.71 0.58
CA GLN A 310 -24.88 -10.88 1.41
C GLN A 310 -24.40 -12.17 0.74
N VAL A 311 -24.58 -12.29 -0.58
CA VAL A 311 -24.12 -13.48 -1.34
C VAL A 311 -22.60 -13.59 -1.31
N LEU A 312 -21.89 -12.46 -1.40
CA LEU A 312 -20.43 -12.43 -1.22
C LEU A 312 -20.03 -12.87 0.19
N ALA A 313 -20.71 -12.37 1.23
CA ALA A 313 -20.43 -12.73 2.62
C ALA A 313 -20.70 -14.22 2.88
N ASP A 314 -21.81 -14.76 2.37
CA ASP A 314 -22.19 -16.17 2.50
C ASP A 314 -21.15 -17.08 1.84
N GLU A 315 -20.70 -16.73 0.64
CA GLU A 315 -19.66 -17.50 -0.07
C GLU A 315 -18.30 -17.45 0.63
N VAL A 316 -17.93 -16.29 1.19
CA VAL A 316 -16.71 -16.16 2.00
C VAL A 316 -16.80 -17.04 3.25
N ASN A 317 -17.95 -17.05 3.94
CA ASN A 317 -18.14 -17.92 5.10
C ASN A 317 -18.02 -19.40 4.72
N ARG A 318 -18.64 -19.81 3.61
CA ARG A 318 -18.51 -21.18 3.08
C ARG A 318 -17.05 -21.55 2.81
N LEU A 319 -16.30 -20.69 2.11
CA LEU A 319 -14.88 -20.92 1.81
C LEU A 319 -14.00 -20.92 3.07
N TRP A 320 -14.36 -20.12 4.08
CA TRP A 320 -13.66 -20.09 5.36
C TRP A 320 -13.87 -21.39 6.14
N GLU A 321 -15.10 -21.91 6.19
CA GLU A 321 -15.46 -23.17 6.87
C GLU A 321 -14.80 -24.39 6.19
N GLU A 322 -14.61 -24.35 4.88
CA GLU A 322 -13.90 -25.41 4.16
C GLU A 322 -12.40 -25.47 4.49
N ARG A 323 -11.81 -24.36 4.94
CA ARG A 323 -10.37 -24.25 5.22
C ARG A 323 -10.02 -24.52 6.68
N ASN A 324 -10.92 -24.20 7.60
CA ASN A 324 -10.68 -24.19 9.05
C ASN A 324 -11.66 -25.13 9.76
#